data_AF-A0A066XZL2-F1
#
_entry.id   AF-A0A066XZL2-F1
#
_cell.length_a   1.000
_cell.length_b   1.000
_cell.length_c   1.000
_cell.angle_alpha   90.00
_cell.angle_beta   90.00
_cell.angle_gamma   90.00
#
_symmetry.space_group_name_H-M   'P 1'
#
loop_
_entity.id
_entity.type
_entity.pdbx_description
1 polymer ?
#
loop_
_entity_poly.entity_id
_entity_poly.type
_entity_poly.pdbx_seq_one_letter_code
_entity_poly.pdbx_strand_id
1 'polypeptide(L)'
;MVIDWAAETSLDASSSLAPADIVSGSVTAKVNLPPRGVVLVGATGFLGRHLVNFFRKSTIKRIHYITTRNPPCFSSYSFADPEVRISRGDLGAPQLGLSAADAAPIFV
;
A
#
# COMPACT_ATOMS: atom_id res chain seq x y z
N MET A 1 7.34 -8.10 28.34
CA MET A 1 7.46 -8.87 27.09
C MET A 1 8.56 -8.20 26.28
N VAL A 2 9.72 -8.84 26.17
CA VAL A 2 10.86 -8.31 25.39
C VAL A 2 10.66 -8.79 23.96
N ILE A 3 10.60 -7.85 23.02
CA ILE A 3 10.54 -8.17 21.59
C ILE A 3 11.94 -8.64 21.18
N ASP A 4 12.02 -9.86 20.67
CA ASP A 4 13.26 -10.39 20.11
C ASP A 4 13.39 -9.92 18.66
N TRP A 5 13.99 -8.73 18.51
CA TRP A 5 14.25 -8.14 17.20
C TRP A 5 15.17 -9.01 16.34
N ALA A 6 16.03 -9.84 16.93
CA ALA A 6 16.91 -10.72 16.16
C ALA A 6 16.10 -11.84 15.51
N ALA A 7 15.18 -12.45 16.25
CA ALA A 7 14.25 -13.44 15.69
C ALA A 7 13.28 -12.83 14.66
N GLU A 8 12.81 -11.60 14.89
CA GLU A 8 11.87 -10.94 13.97
C GLU A 8 12.53 -10.46 12.66
N THR A 9 13.81 -10.09 12.70
CA THR A 9 14.54 -9.57 11.53
C THR A 9 15.50 -10.57 10.89
N SER A 10 15.66 -11.77 11.47
CA SER A 10 16.48 -12.81 10.87
C SER A 10 15.86 -13.28 9.55
N LEU A 11 16.63 -13.17 8.48
CA LEU A 11 16.29 -13.77 7.20
C LEU A 11 16.60 -15.27 7.28
N ASP A 12 15.60 -16.11 7.03
CA ASP A 12 15.77 -17.55 7.03
C ASP A 12 16.73 -17.94 5.90
N ALA A 13 17.91 -18.49 6.24
CA ALA A 13 18.93 -18.83 5.25
C ALA A 13 18.50 -19.93 4.27
N SER A 14 17.44 -20.67 4.61
CA SER A 14 16.74 -21.64 3.75
C SER A 14 15.82 -20.98 2.72
N SER A 15 15.40 -19.74 2.98
CA SER A 15 14.84 -18.81 2.00
C SER A 15 16.01 -18.21 1.21
N SER A 16 16.71 -19.07 0.47
CA SER A 16 17.55 -18.66 -0.65
C SER A 16 16.63 -18.09 -1.73
N LEU A 17 16.05 -16.93 -1.46
CA LEU A 17 15.65 -16.01 -2.48
C LEU A 17 16.95 -15.68 -3.22
N ALA A 18 17.17 -16.34 -4.37
CA ALA A 18 17.95 -15.72 -5.43
C ALA A 18 17.57 -14.24 -5.41
N PRO A 19 18.53 -13.30 -5.28
CA PRO A 19 18.29 -11.92 -4.90
C PRO A 19 17.08 -11.48 -5.67
N ALA A 20 15.93 -11.33 -4.97
CA ALA A 20 14.61 -11.35 -5.60
C ALA A 20 14.77 -10.55 -6.87
N ASP A 21 14.74 -11.23 -8.03
CA ASP A 21 15.10 -10.57 -9.28
C ASP A 21 14.28 -9.32 -9.21
N ILE A 22 14.94 -8.17 -9.08
CA ILE A 22 14.24 -6.92 -9.22
C ILE A 22 13.90 -7.07 -10.67
N VAL A 23 12.67 -7.56 -10.93
CA VAL A 23 12.10 -7.62 -12.25
C VAL A 23 11.93 -6.14 -12.53
N SER A 24 13.05 -5.57 -12.97
CA SER A 24 13.20 -4.24 -13.47
C SER A 24 12.37 -4.34 -14.73
N GLY A 25 11.06 -4.14 -14.54
CA GLY A 25 10.04 -4.63 -15.45
C GLY A 25 10.41 -4.18 -16.84
N SER A 26 10.71 -5.14 -17.71
CA SER A 26 11.20 -4.97 -19.08
C SER A 26 12.17 -3.78 -19.27
N VAL A 27 13.42 -4.05 -19.64
CA VAL A 27 14.43 -3.05 -20.05
C VAL A 27 13.95 -2.08 -21.16
N THR A 28 12.74 -2.28 -21.73
CA THR A 28 12.07 -1.38 -22.69
C THR A 28 11.07 -0.39 -22.09
N ALA A 29 10.65 -0.50 -20.82
CA ALA A 29 9.74 0.47 -20.22
C ALA A 29 10.53 1.71 -19.76
N LYS A 30 10.42 2.83 -20.49
CA LYS A 30 10.86 4.14 -20.00
C LYS A 30 10.07 4.50 -18.73
N VAL A 31 10.53 4.08 -17.55
CA VAL A 31 9.98 4.51 -16.26
C VAL A 31 10.59 5.86 -15.86
N ASN A 32 10.54 6.84 -16.76
CA ASN A 32 10.75 8.25 -16.39
C ASN A 32 9.43 8.93 -16.01
N LEU A 33 8.33 8.17 -15.96
CA LEU A 33 7.03 8.67 -15.57
C LEU A 33 6.84 8.41 -14.07
N PRO A 34 6.55 9.45 -13.26
CA PRO A 34 6.24 9.25 -11.87
C PRO A 34 5.00 8.34 -11.73
N PRO A 35 4.95 7.50 -10.69
CA PRO A 35 3.83 6.60 -10.46
C PRO A 35 2.53 7.39 -10.39
N ARG A 36 1.56 6.99 -11.21
CA ARG A 36 0.26 7.68 -11.30
C ARG A 36 -0.75 7.22 -10.25
N GLY A 37 -0.50 6.08 -9.62
CA GLY A 37 -1.37 5.50 -8.60
C GLY A 37 -0.57 4.84 -7.49
N VAL A 38 -1.05 4.97 -6.24
CA VAL A 38 -0.47 4.30 -5.06
C VAL A 38 -1.58 3.58 -4.30
N VAL A 39 -1.29 2.35 -3.89
CA VAL A 39 -2.11 1.62 -2.92
C VAL A 39 -1.44 1.75 -1.56
N LEU A 40 -2.14 2.35 -0.60
CA LEU A 40 -1.64 2.53 0.75
C LEU A 40 -2.44 1.68 1.72
N VAL A 41 -1.71 0.88 2.49
CA VAL A 41 -2.25 0.05 3.57
C VAL A 41 -1.87 0.70 4.90
N GLY A 42 -2.75 0.59 5.90
CA GLY A 42 -2.45 1.08 7.25
C GLY A 42 -2.42 2.62 7.35
N ALA A 43 -3.08 3.34 6.44
CA ALA A 43 -3.18 4.80 6.47
C ALA A 43 -3.86 5.37 7.73
N THR A 44 -4.54 4.54 8.53
CA THR A 44 -5.04 4.93 9.85
C THR A 44 -3.98 4.88 10.95
N GLY A 45 -2.87 4.18 10.72
CA GLY A 45 -1.71 4.15 11.63
C GLY A 45 -0.95 5.46 11.64
N PHE A 46 -0.02 5.61 12.59
CA PHE A 46 0.78 6.84 12.75
C PHE A 46 1.51 7.22 11.46
N LEU A 47 2.36 6.33 10.94
CA LEU A 47 3.12 6.57 9.72
C LEU A 47 2.20 6.72 8.49
N GLY A 48 1.18 5.88 8.40
CA GLY A 48 0.24 5.88 7.29
C GLY A 48 -0.47 7.22 7.10
N ARG A 49 -0.87 7.90 8.18
CA ARG A 49 -1.47 9.25 8.11
C ARG A 49 -0.51 10.29 7.55
N HIS A 50 0.77 10.21 7.90
CA HIS A 50 1.79 11.10 7.33
C HIS A 50 2.06 10.80 5.85
N LEU A 51 2.05 9.53 5.45
CA LEU A 51 2.20 9.13 4.05
C LEU A 51 1.04 9.62 3.19
N VAL A 52 -0.20 9.58 3.68
CA VAL A 52 -1.34 10.21 2.99
C VAL A 52 -1.07 11.69 2.74
N ASN A 53 -0.67 12.43 3.78
CA ASN A 53 -0.39 13.86 3.65
C ASN A 53 0.78 14.16 2.70
N PHE A 54 1.78 13.28 2.65
CA PHE A 54 2.89 13.38 1.72
C PHE A 54 2.43 13.16 0.27
N PHE A 55 1.69 12.09 0.01
CA PHE A 55 1.25 11.75 -1.34
C PHE A 55 0.24 12.76 -1.92
N ARG A 56 -0.56 13.42 -1.08
CA ARG A 56 -1.44 14.52 -1.51
C ARG A 56 -0.70 15.73 -2.09
N LYS A 57 0.55 15.96 -1.69
CA LYS A 57 1.37 17.07 -2.21
C LYS A 57 2.20 16.66 -3.43
N SER A 58 2.07 15.42 -3.87
CA SER A 58 2.84 14.86 -4.99
C SER A 58 2.02 14.89 -6.29
N THR A 59 2.67 14.56 -7.40
CA THR A 59 2.01 14.42 -8.72
C THR A 59 1.23 13.12 -8.90
N ILE A 60 0.98 12.36 -7.83
CA ILE A 60 0.21 11.11 -7.87
C ILE A 60 -1.26 11.46 -8.11
N LYS A 61 -1.90 10.80 -9.08
CA LYS A 61 -3.28 11.09 -9.49
C LYS A 61 -4.34 10.26 -8.79
N ARG A 62 -3.95 9.13 -8.18
CA ARG A 62 -4.88 8.20 -7.52
C ARG A 62 -4.26 7.56 -6.30
N ILE A 63 -4.98 7.60 -5.18
CA ILE A 63 -4.57 6.92 -3.95
C ILE A 63 -5.68 5.97 -3.54
N HIS A 64 -5.39 4.67 -3.56
CA HIS A 64 -6.29 3.64 -3.05
C HIS A 64 -5.90 3.34 -1.60
N TYR A 65 -6.78 3.68 -0.66
CA TYR A 65 -6.59 3.39 0.74
C TYR A 65 -7.35 2.11 1.13
N ILE A 66 -6.62 1.13 1.68
CA ILE A 66 -7.22 -0.12 2.16
C ILE A 66 -7.25 -0.10 3.69
N THR A 67 -8.47 -0.14 4.24
CA THR A 67 -8.70 -0.19 5.68
C THR A 67 -9.33 -1.51 6.10
N THR A 68 -8.75 -2.15 7.12
CA THR A 68 -9.27 -3.40 7.69
C THR A 68 -10.28 -3.17 8.81
N ARG A 69 -10.24 -1.98 9.43
CA ARG A 69 -11.09 -1.59 10.56
C ARG A 69 -12.09 -0.52 10.13
N ASN A 70 -13.21 -0.42 10.87
CA ASN A 70 -14.23 0.62 10.67
C ASN A 70 -13.54 1.94 10.35
N PRO A 71 -13.94 2.63 9.27
CA PRO A 71 -13.33 3.90 8.91
C PRO A 71 -13.46 4.79 10.15
N PRO A 72 -12.35 5.14 10.85
CA PRO A 72 -12.46 6.09 11.95
C PRO A 72 -13.12 7.33 11.37
N CYS A 73 -13.98 7.99 12.15
CA CYS A 73 -14.65 9.21 11.73
C CYS A 73 -13.60 10.14 11.11
N PHE A 74 -13.52 10.15 9.78
CA PHE A 74 -12.45 10.80 9.02
C PHE A 74 -12.69 12.31 8.98
N SER A 75 -13.51 12.83 9.89
CA SER A 75 -13.88 14.25 9.97
C SER A 75 -12.68 15.17 10.23
N SER A 76 -11.60 14.66 10.82
CA SER A 76 -10.38 15.43 11.12
C SER A 76 -9.29 15.34 10.05
N TYR A 77 -9.32 14.32 9.19
CA TYR A 77 -8.38 14.16 8.09
C TYR A 77 -9.19 14.20 6.80
N SER A 78 -9.06 15.26 5.99
CA SER A 78 -9.83 15.42 4.74
C SER A 78 -9.53 14.33 3.71
N PHE A 79 -9.98 13.10 3.94
CA PHE A 79 -10.04 12.01 2.99
C PHE A 79 -11.20 12.17 2.00
N ALA A 80 -11.94 13.29 2.09
CA ALA A 80 -12.97 13.72 1.14
C ALA A 80 -12.41 14.20 -0.22
N ASP A 81 -11.17 13.83 -0.52
CA ASP A 81 -10.49 14.19 -1.75
C ASP A 81 -10.98 13.26 -2.88
N PRO A 82 -11.45 13.76 -4.03
CA PRO A 82 -11.95 12.92 -5.12
C PRO A 82 -10.90 11.94 -5.67
N GLU A 83 -9.61 12.20 -5.45
CA GLU A 83 -8.51 11.31 -5.87
C GLU A 83 -8.23 10.15 -4.90
N VAL A 84 -8.91 10.13 -3.74
CA VAL A 84 -8.74 9.12 -2.71
C VAL A 84 -9.93 8.16 -2.71
N ARG A 85 -9.68 6.90 -3.06
CA ARG A 85 -10.68 5.83 -2.95
C ARG A 85 -10.39 5.01 -1.70
N ILE A 86 -11.35 4.97 -0.78
CA ILE A 86 -11.25 4.15 0.42
C ILE A 86 -12.01 2.85 0.17
N SER A 87 -11.31 1.74 0.28
CA SER A 87 -11.89 0.40 0.19
C SER A 87 -11.69 -0.33 1.52
N ARG A 88 -12.69 -1.11 1.92
CA ARG A 88 -12.54 -2.06 3.02
C ARG A 88 -11.85 -3.30 2.49
N GLY A 89 -10.84 -3.77 3.21
CA GLY A 89 -10.09 -4.96 2.82
C GLY A 89 -9.58 -5.74 4.01
N ASP A 90 -8.94 -6.87 3.73
CA ASP A 90 -8.23 -7.71 4.68
C ASP A 90 -6.91 -8.17 4.06
N LEU A 91 -5.80 -7.82 4.69
CA LEU A 91 -4.46 -8.17 4.21
C LEU A 91 -4.17 -9.67 4.30
N GLY A 92 -4.90 -10.39 5.17
CA GLY A 92 -4.81 -11.84 5.28
C GLY A 92 -5.59 -12.58 4.19
N ALA A 93 -6.42 -11.88 3.41
CA ALA A 93 -7.26 -12.47 2.37
C ALA A 93 -6.67 -12.23 0.96
N PRO A 94 -6.96 -13.12 -0.01
CA PRO A 94 -6.63 -12.89 -1.41
C PRO A 94 -7.14 -11.54 -1.90
N GLN A 95 -6.39 -10.89 -2.78
CA GLN A 95 -6.71 -9.55 -3.32
C GLN A 95 -6.95 -8.49 -2.24
N LEU A 96 -6.27 -8.62 -1.09
CA LEU A 96 -6.41 -7.73 0.06
C LEU A 96 -7.86 -7.66 0.57
N GLY A 97 -8.65 -8.72 0.39
CA GLY A 97 -10.05 -8.79 0.79
C GLY A 97 -10.96 -7.80 0.06
N LEU A 98 -10.52 -7.26 -1.08
CA LEU A 98 -11.28 -6.34 -1.91
C LEU A 98 -12.36 -7.06 -2.71
N SER A 99 -13.41 -6.33 -3.09
CA SER A 99 -14.34 -6.80 -4.10
C SER A 99 -13.63 -6.92 -5.46
N ALA A 100 -14.11 -7.79 -6.35
CA ALA A 100 -13.53 -7.91 -7.70
C ALA A 100 -13.51 -6.57 -8.46
N ALA A 101 -14.52 -5.72 -8.24
CA ALA A 101 -14.61 -4.41 -8.86
C ALA A 101 -13.55 -3.42 -8.33
N ASP A 102 -13.22 -3.50 -7.03
CA ASP A 102 -12.19 -2.66 -6.42
C ASP A 102 -10.77 -3.21 -6.66
N ALA A 103 -10.65 -4.54 -6.80
CA ALA A 103 -9.41 -5.23 -7.09
C ALA A 103 -8.97 -5.05 -8.56
N ALA A 104 -9.91 -5.06 -9.52
CA ALA A 104 -9.63 -4.95 -10.95
C ALA A 104 -8.73 -3.75 -11.36
N PRO A 105 -8.91 -2.52 -10.84
CA PRO A 105 -8.01 -1.41 -11.19
C PRO A 105 -6.63 -1.48 -10.49
N ILE A 106 -6.44 -2.38 -9.51
CA ILE A 106 -5.23 -2.49 -8.69
C ILE A 106 -4.38 -3.69 -9.14
N PHE A 107 -5.02 -4.84 -9.31
CA PHE A 107 -4.40 -6.12 -9.64
C PHE A 107 -4.81 -6.48 -11.07
N VAL A 108 -3.96 -6.13 -12.03
CA VAL A 108 -4.09 -6.49 -13.44
C VAL A 108 -3.19 -7.67 -13.75
#